data_AF-A0AAN9IB54-F1
#
_entry.id   AF-A0AAN9IB54-F1
#
_cell.length_a   1.000
_cell.length_b   1.000
_cell.length_c   1.000
_cell.angle_alpha   90.00
_cell.angle_beta   90.00
_cell.angle_gamma   90.00
#
_symmetry.space_group_name_H-M   'P 1'
#
loop_
_entity.id
_entity.type
_entity.pdbx_description
1 polymer ?
#
loop_
_entity_poly.entity_id
_entity_poly.type
_entity_poly.pdbx_seq_one_letter_code
_entity_poly.pdbx_strand_id
1 'polypeptide(L)'
;MHRSLSLPSSRSFFPTRCPPTETGTWVPFSSSNFLSYAPKPRNLRSRVLCLTIQNNSARVVGRGDAVIIVDHGSRRTESNLMLNEFVEMFKNKTGYEIVEPAHMELAEPSIADAFQSCVQQGAHRIIVSPFFLLPGRHWNQDIPSLSAEAAKKHPGVSYIVTAPLGLHELLVDVMDDRIKYCLNHVAGDADECSVCAGTGKCRLH
;
A
#
# COMPACT_ATOMS: atom_id res chain seq x y z
N MET A 1 36.04 63.85 -17.23
CA MET A 1 34.61 63.79 -16.90
C MET A 1 34.46 63.04 -15.59
N HIS A 2 34.13 63.75 -14.52
CA HIS A 2 33.96 63.25 -13.15
C HIS A 2 32.56 62.67 -12.92
N ARG A 3 32.46 61.63 -12.07
CA ARG A 3 31.57 61.48 -10.88
C ARG A 3 31.42 60.00 -10.54
N SER A 4 32.00 59.48 -9.45
CA SER A 4 31.68 59.62 -8.01
C SER A 4 30.64 58.62 -7.50
N LEU A 5 31.11 57.82 -6.53
CA LEU A 5 30.44 56.85 -5.64
C LEU A 5 29.15 57.33 -4.99
N SER A 6 28.23 56.40 -4.66
CA SER A 6 27.64 56.23 -3.31
C SER A 6 26.51 55.18 -3.27
N LEU A 7 26.59 54.28 -2.28
CA LEU A 7 25.47 53.44 -1.77
C LEU A 7 24.43 54.30 -1.04
N PRO A 8 23.18 53.81 -0.87
CA PRO A 8 22.57 53.92 0.46
C PRO A 8 21.73 52.71 0.94
N SER A 9 21.96 52.42 2.23
CA SER A 9 21.09 52.05 3.36
C SER A 9 19.76 51.26 3.18
N SER A 10 19.71 50.19 3.97
CA SER A 10 18.57 49.55 4.64
C SER A 10 17.32 50.40 4.93
N ARG A 11 16.13 49.85 4.65
CA ARG A 11 14.90 50.15 5.39
C ARG A 11 14.08 48.88 5.67
N SER A 12 13.71 48.78 6.94
CA SER A 12 12.87 47.82 7.62
C SER A 12 11.42 47.78 7.08
N PHE A 13 10.90 46.58 6.81
CA PHE A 13 9.48 46.34 6.61
C PHE A 13 8.85 45.81 7.90
N PHE A 14 7.92 46.57 8.47
CA PHE A 14 6.95 46.12 9.48
C PHE A 14 5.56 45.97 8.80
N PRO A 15 4.66 45.13 9.34
CA PRO A 15 3.53 44.56 8.59
C PRO A 15 2.32 45.50 8.54
N THR A 16 1.62 45.47 7.41
CA THR A 16 0.35 46.18 7.17
C THR A 16 -0.82 45.46 7.86
N ARG A 17 -1.65 46.24 8.56
CA ARG A 17 -2.91 45.82 9.20
C ARG A 17 -4.02 45.68 8.15
N CYS A 18 -4.87 44.66 8.30
CA CYS A 18 -6.15 44.57 7.59
C CYS A 18 -7.17 45.59 8.14
N PRO A 19 -8.03 46.21 7.29
CA PRO A 19 -9.17 46.99 7.72
C PRO A 19 -10.43 46.13 7.93
N PRO A 20 -11.43 46.62 8.70
CA PRO A 20 -12.62 45.86 9.07
C PRO A 20 -13.79 45.98 8.07
N THR A 21 -14.71 45.05 8.28
CA THR A 21 -15.95 44.64 7.60
C THR A 21 -17.08 45.67 7.52
N GLU A 22 -17.89 45.63 6.45
CA GLU A 22 -19.35 45.91 6.44
C GLU A 22 -20.01 45.14 5.26
N THR A 23 -20.81 44.09 5.51
CA THR A 23 -22.29 44.02 5.71
C THR A 23 -23.06 43.66 4.43
N GLY A 24 -23.68 42.48 4.44
CA GLY A 24 -24.61 41.99 3.41
C GLY A 24 -25.17 40.63 3.81
N THR A 25 -26.26 40.65 4.56
CA THR A 25 -26.98 39.53 5.20
C THR A 25 -27.76 38.65 4.22
N TRP A 26 -27.74 37.32 4.38
CA TRP A 26 -28.91 36.41 4.24
C TRP A 26 -28.68 35.08 5.02
N VAL A 27 -29.21 35.05 6.26
CA VAL A 27 -30.00 34.06 7.08
C VAL A 27 -29.94 32.51 6.81
N PRO A 28 -30.35 31.63 7.78
CA PRO A 28 -29.45 30.67 8.45
C PRO A 28 -29.94 29.20 8.44
N PHE A 29 -29.11 28.28 8.96
CA PHE A 29 -29.34 26.90 9.48
C PHE A 29 -28.38 25.89 8.82
N SER A 30 -27.73 24.94 9.49
CA SER A 30 -27.43 24.70 10.90
C SER A 30 -26.26 23.70 10.92
N SER A 31 -25.24 24.02 11.72
CA SER A 31 -24.42 23.13 12.58
C SER A 31 -24.62 21.62 12.38
N SER A 32 -23.61 20.77 12.19
CA SER A 32 -22.46 20.48 13.09
C SER A 32 -21.84 19.17 12.53
N ASN A 33 -20.54 18.89 12.40
CA ASN A 33 -19.36 19.13 13.23
C ASN A 33 -18.10 19.02 12.35
N PHE A 34 -17.35 20.12 12.18
CA PHE A 34 -15.91 20.04 11.86
C PHE A 34 -15.19 20.28 13.19
N LEU A 35 -14.86 19.19 13.89
CA LEU A 35 -13.98 19.26 15.05
C LEU A 35 -12.53 19.32 14.56
N SER A 36 -11.91 20.42 14.95
CA SER A 36 -10.54 20.85 14.76
C SER A 36 -9.51 19.81 15.23
N TYR A 37 -8.58 19.48 14.35
CA TYR A 37 -7.38 18.70 14.68
C TYR A 37 -6.30 19.67 15.17
N ALA A 38 -6.00 19.65 16.47
CA ALA A 38 -4.83 20.30 17.05
C ALA A 38 -3.94 19.24 17.72
N PRO A 39 -2.65 19.11 17.37
CA PRO A 39 -1.78 18.10 17.97
C PRO A 39 -1.28 18.57 19.34
N LYS A 40 -1.45 17.73 20.37
CA LYS A 40 -0.84 17.92 21.69
C LYS A 40 0.66 17.54 21.66
N PRO A 41 1.53 18.19 22.45
CA PRO A 41 2.95 17.90 22.47
C PRO A 41 3.25 16.55 23.12
N ARG A 42 4.18 15.80 22.50
CA ARG A 42 4.66 14.47 22.91
C ARG A 42 5.60 14.59 24.10
N ASN A 43 5.29 13.91 25.21
CA ASN A 43 6.28 13.55 26.22
C ASN A 43 6.77 12.12 25.95
N LEU A 44 8.03 12.04 25.52
CA LEU A 44 8.76 10.83 25.20
C LEU A 44 9.18 10.11 26.49
N ARG A 45 8.47 9.03 26.86
CA ARG A 45 9.04 7.94 27.66
C ARG A 45 8.58 6.63 27.06
N SER A 46 9.45 6.06 26.25
CA SER A 46 9.32 4.77 25.57
C SER A 46 9.14 3.66 26.60
N ARG A 47 7.90 3.29 26.86
CA ARG A 47 7.55 1.92 27.21
C ARG A 47 6.94 1.33 25.95
N VAL A 48 7.75 0.58 25.21
CA VAL A 48 7.29 -0.31 24.15
C VAL A 48 6.34 -1.30 24.80
N LEU A 49 5.05 -0.97 24.79
CA LEU A 49 3.97 -1.92 25.01
C LEU A 49 3.32 -2.10 23.64
N CYS A 50 4.08 -2.69 22.71
CA CYS A 50 3.45 -3.34 21.57
C CYS A 50 2.63 -4.47 22.18
N LEU A 51 1.30 -4.33 22.08
CA LEU A 51 0.35 -5.32 22.53
C LEU A 51 0.68 -6.64 21.83
N THR A 52 1.34 -7.54 22.54
CA THR A 52 1.38 -8.96 22.22
C THR A 52 -0.03 -9.38 21.85
N ILE A 53 -0.22 -9.84 20.61
CA ILE A 53 -1.39 -10.63 20.23
C ILE A 53 -1.39 -11.82 21.20
N GLN A 54 -2.23 -11.73 22.23
CA GLN A 54 -2.46 -12.83 23.14
C GLN A 54 -3.18 -13.90 22.34
N ASN A 55 -2.48 -15.03 22.13
CA ASN A 55 -3.02 -16.26 21.58
C ASN A 55 -4.40 -16.58 22.19
N ASN A 56 -5.47 -16.53 21.39
CA ASN A 56 -6.38 -17.67 21.28
C ASN A 56 -7.34 -17.53 20.07
N SER A 57 -7.27 -18.49 19.15
CA SER A 57 -8.13 -18.68 17.95
C SER A 57 -7.88 -17.79 16.72
N ALA A 58 -6.62 -17.59 16.30
CA ALA A 58 -6.38 -17.47 14.87
C ALA A 58 -6.71 -18.84 14.26
N ARG A 59 -7.72 -18.94 13.38
CA ARG A 59 -7.98 -20.19 12.67
C ARG A 59 -6.69 -20.57 11.93
N VAL A 60 -6.11 -21.70 12.32
CA VAL A 60 -4.98 -22.34 11.64
C VAL A 60 -5.38 -22.55 10.18
N VAL A 61 -4.45 -22.29 9.26
CA VAL A 61 -4.59 -22.62 7.83
C VAL A 61 -5.11 -24.05 7.71
N GLY A 62 -6.33 -24.19 7.17
CA GLY A 62 -6.94 -25.49 6.96
C GLY A 62 -6.37 -26.16 5.72
N ARG A 63 -6.32 -27.50 5.70
CA ARG A 63 -5.88 -28.32 4.55
C ARG A 63 -6.70 -28.16 3.25
N GLY A 64 -7.66 -27.25 3.22
CA GLY A 64 -8.38 -26.90 1.98
C GLY A 64 -8.72 -25.41 1.92
N ASP A 65 -7.91 -24.60 2.60
CA ASP A 65 -7.84 -23.16 2.35
C ASP A 65 -6.94 -22.91 1.14
N ALA A 66 -7.43 -22.12 0.21
CA ALA A 66 -6.62 -21.58 -0.89
C ALA A 66 -6.49 -20.06 -0.77
N VAL A 67 -5.38 -19.52 -1.26
CA VAL A 67 -5.14 -18.08 -1.34
C VAL A 67 -5.06 -17.67 -2.80
N ILE A 68 -5.79 -16.61 -3.17
CA ILE A 68 -5.62 -15.95 -4.46
C ILE A 68 -4.95 -14.62 -4.20
N ILE A 69 -3.76 -14.38 -4.75
CA ILE A 69 -3.06 -13.11 -4.63
C ILE A 69 -3.35 -12.27 -5.87
N VAL A 70 -4.01 -11.13 -5.68
CA VAL A 70 -4.56 -10.32 -6.78
C VAL A 70 -3.78 -9.02 -6.96
N ASP A 71 -3.29 -8.73 -8.16
CA ASP A 71 -2.83 -7.39 -8.53
C ASP A 71 -3.69 -6.78 -9.67
N HIS A 72 -3.28 -5.64 -10.24
CA HIS A 72 -3.98 -5.02 -11.36
C HIS A 72 -3.78 -5.78 -12.69
N GLY A 73 -2.70 -6.53 -12.79
CA GLY A 73 -2.09 -6.94 -14.05
C GLY A 73 -1.28 -5.82 -14.69
N SER A 74 -0.49 -6.20 -15.68
CA SER A 74 0.30 -5.29 -16.49
C SER A 74 0.28 -5.73 -17.95
N ARG A 75 0.42 -4.75 -18.85
CA ARG A 75 0.66 -5.04 -20.27
C ARG A 75 2.08 -5.59 -20.52
N ARG A 76 2.98 -5.45 -19.55
CA ARG A 76 4.34 -6.00 -19.60
C ARG A 76 4.34 -7.38 -18.97
N THR A 77 4.67 -8.40 -19.75
CA THR A 77 4.70 -9.79 -19.30
C THR A 77 5.64 -9.96 -18.10
N GLU A 78 6.79 -9.29 -18.10
CA GLU A 78 7.78 -9.35 -17.02
C GLU A 78 7.19 -8.89 -15.68
N SER A 79 6.30 -7.91 -15.69
CA SER A 79 5.62 -7.45 -14.48
C SER A 79 4.68 -8.50 -13.91
N ASN A 80 3.97 -9.22 -14.78
CA ASN A 80 3.04 -10.28 -14.35
C ASN A 80 3.81 -11.49 -13.79
N LEU A 81 4.98 -11.80 -14.36
CA LEU A 81 5.85 -12.86 -13.85
C LEU A 81 6.34 -12.60 -12.42
N MET A 82 6.56 -11.33 -12.04
CA MET A 82 6.92 -10.99 -10.65
C MET A 82 5.82 -11.36 -9.64
N LEU A 83 4.53 -11.32 -10.02
CA LEU A 83 3.46 -11.81 -9.15
C LEU A 83 3.55 -13.32 -8.95
N ASN A 84 3.88 -14.07 -10.02
CA ASN A 84 4.07 -15.52 -9.93
C ASN A 84 5.24 -15.87 -9.00
N GLU A 85 6.36 -15.17 -9.12
CA GLU A 85 7.50 -15.32 -8.22
C GLU A 85 7.10 -15.03 -6.76
N PHE A 86 6.32 -13.96 -6.52
CA PHE A 86 5.83 -13.64 -5.19
C PHE A 86 4.88 -14.70 -4.63
N VAL A 87 3.99 -15.26 -5.45
CA VAL A 87 3.10 -16.38 -5.08
C VAL A 87 3.91 -17.59 -4.63
N GLU A 88 4.96 -17.97 -5.36
CA GLU A 88 5.85 -19.07 -4.97
C GLU A 88 6.59 -18.77 -3.67
N MET A 89 7.12 -17.55 -3.51
CA MET A 89 7.74 -17.12 -2.24
C MET A 89 6.75 -17.19 -1.07
N PHE A 90 5.52 -16.73 -1.29
CA PHE A 90 4.46 -16.76 -0.28
C PHE A 90 4.10 -18.20 0.10
N LYS A 91 3.88 -19.06 -0.89
CA LYS A 91 3.59 -20.48 -0.70
C LYS A 91 4.66 -21.18 0.14
N ASN A 92 5.93 -21.02 -0.25
CA ASN A 92 7.08 -21.59 0.45
C ASN A 92 7.25 -21.08 1.88
N LYS A 93 6.87 -19.82 2.16
CA LYS A 93 7.02 -19.20 3.48
C LYS A 93 5.88 -19.53 4.45
N THR A 94 4.66 -19.73 3.95
CA THR A 94 3.44 -19.74 4.78
C THR A 94 2.83 -21.12 4.99
N GLY A 95 3.13 -22.09 4.12
CA GLY A 95 2.59 -23.44 4.19
C GLY A 95 1.16 -23.60 3.66
N TYR A 96 0.58 -22.59 3.01
CA TYR A 96 -0.62 -22.80 2.20
C TYR A 96 -0.29 -23.74 1.03
N GLU A 97 -1.09 -24.79 0.84
CA GLU A 97 -0.86 -25.77 -0.22
C GLU A 97 -1.31 -25.26 -1.60
N ILE A 98 -2.36 -24.43 -1.62
CA ILE A 98 -2.99 -23.87 -2.82
C ILE A 98 -2.85 -22.35 -2.77
N VAL A 99 -2.02 -21.79 -3.65
CA VAL A 99 -1.83 -20.34 -3.79
C VAL A 99 -1.79 -20.03 -5.27
N GLU A 100 -2.71 -19.20 -5.76
CA GLU A 100 -2.84 -18.85 -7.17
C GLU A 100 -2.64 -17.34 -7.37
N PRO A 101 -1.94 -16.90 -8.43
CA PRO A 101 -1.95 -15.51 -8.86
C PRO A 101 -3.28 -15.19 -9.54
N ALA A 102 -3.69 -13.92 -9.51
CA ALA A 102 -4.73 -13.40 -10.38
C ALA A 102 -4.49 -11.93 -10.71
N HIS A 103 -4.95 -11.52 -11.88
CA HIS A 103 -4.91 -10.15 -12.36
C HIS A 103 -6.32 -9.62 -12.54
N MET A 104 -6.54 -8.36 -12.18
CA MET A 104 -7.88 -7.77 -12.20
C MET A 104 -8.38 -7.42 -13.60
N GLU A 105 -7.53 -6.89 -14.49
CA GLU A 105 -8.00 -6.40 -15.79
C GLU A 105 -7.00 -6.49 -16.96
N LEU A 106 -5.68 -6.46 -16.71
CA LEU A 106 -4.68 -6.28 -17.78
C LEU A 106 -3.96 -7.54 -18.24
N ALA A 107 -4.16 -8.67 -17.56
CA ALA A 107 -3.43 -9.90 -17.79
C ALA A 107 -4.26 -11.11 -17.34
N GLU A 108 -3.79 -12.29 -17.71
CA GLU A 108 -4.34 -13.57 -17.26
C GLU A 108 -3.34 -14.27 -16.33
N PRO A 109 -3.80 -15.04 -15.33
CA PRO A 109 -5.18 -15.48 -15.10
C PRO A 109 -6.08 -14.42 -14.44
N SER A 110 -7.37 -14.40 -14.78
CA SER A 110 -8.37 -13.59 -14.10
C SER A 110 -8.69 -14.12 -12.69
N ILE A 111 -9.38 -13.31 -11.87
CA ILE A 111 -9.88 -13.77 -10.55
C ILE A 111 -10.79 -14.99 -10.71
N ALA A 112 -11.59 -15.07 -11.78
CA ALA A 112 -12.48 -16.21 -12.01
C ALA A 112 -11.69 -17.49 -12.34
N ASP A 113 -10.63 -17.38 -13.13
CA ASP A 113 -9.78 -18.53 -13.50
C ASP A 113 -9.01 -19.06 -12.29
N ALA A 114 -8.42 -18.15 -11.49
CA ALA A 114 -7.75 -18.52 -10.25
C ALA A 114 -8.71 -19.15 -9.23
N PHE A 115 -9.95 -18.63 -9.13
CA PHE A 115 -10.99 -19.21 -8.27
C PHE A 115 -11.34 -20.63 -8.71
N GLN A 116 -11.56 -20.84 -10.01
CA GLN A 116 -11.84 -22.16 -10.56
C GLN A 116 -10.65 -23.12 -10.33
N SER A 117 -9.41 -22.67 -10.53
CA SER A 117 -8.19 -23.45 -10.27
C SER A 117 -8.13 -23.91 -8.80
N CYS A 118 -8.38 -23.00 -7.86
CA CYS A 118 -8.43 -23.33 -6.43
C CYS A 118 -9.46 -24.42 -6.12
N VAL A 119 -10.67 -24.32 -6.70
CA VAL A 119 -11.74 -25.31 -6.51
C VAL A 119 -11.35 -26.67 -7.11
N GLN A 120 -10.73 -26.69 -8.29
CA GLN A 120 -10.26 -27.93 -8.92
C GLN A 120 -9.16 -28.63 -8.10
N GLN A 121 -8.37 -27.86 -7.36
CA GLN A 121 -7.36 -28.38 -6.42
C GLN A 121 -7.96 -28.82 -5.07
N GLY A 122 -9.27 -28.70 -4.87
CA GLY A 122 -9.98 -29.19 -3.69
C GLY A 122 -10.22 -28.15 -2.59
N ALA A 123 -10.08 -26.85 -2.90
CA ALA A 123 -10.37 -25.80 -1.93
C ALA A 123 -11.86 -25.76 -1.54
N HIS A 124 -12.14 -25.65 -0.24
CA HIS A 124 -13.47 -25.42 0.32
C HIS A 124 -13.63 -24.01 0.91
N ARG A 125 -12.51 -23.30 1.09
CA ARG A 125 -12.46 -21.89 1.45
C ARG A 125 -11.38 -21.17 0.63
N ILE A 126 -11.74 -20.04 0.04
CA ILE A 126 -10.83 -19.22 -0.79
C ILE A 126 -10.63 -17.84 -0.16
N ILE A 127 -9.38 -17.44 -0.01
CA ILE A 127 -8.97 -16.16 0.57
C ILE A 127 -8.42 -15.30 -0.55
N VAL A 128 -9.20 -14.32 -1.00
CA VAL A 128 -8.80 -13.40 -2.07
C VAL A 128 -8.07 -12.21 -1.43
N SER A 129 -6.77 -12.10 -1.69
CA SER A 129 -5.88 -11.15 -1.04
C SER A 129 -5.32 -10.13 -2.04
N PRO A 130 -5.74 -8.85 -1.98
CA PRO A 130 -5.19 -7.81 -2.84
C PRO A 130 -3.73 -7.48 -2.50
N PHE A 131 -2.84 -7.56 -3.49
CA PHE A 131 -1.44 -7.16 -3.42
C PHE A 131 -1.27 -5.66 -3.74
N PHE A 132 -1.99 -4.82 -2.99
CA PHE A 132 -1.97 -3.36 -3.14
C PHE A 132 -1.40 -2.68 -1.90
N LEU A 133 -0.61 -1.62 -2.10
CA LEU A 133 -0.02 -0.87 -0.98
C LEU A 133 -1.04 0.03 -0.25
N LEU A 134 -2.07 0.51 -0.95
CA LEU A 134 -3.03 1.46 -0.39
C LEU A 134 -4.46 1.04 -0.69
N PRO A 135 -5.42 1.32 0.20
CA PRO A 135 -6.83 1.12 -0.07
C PRO A 135 -7.31 2.07 -1.18
N GLY A 136 -8.22 1.58 -2.02
CA GLY A 136 -8.77 2.33 -3.14
C GLY A 136 -10.05 1.70 -3.69
N ARG A 137 -10.56 2.22 -4.80
CA ARG A 137 -11.78 1.72 -5.46
C ARG A 137 -11.69 0.23 -5.78
N HIS A 138 -10.55 -0.19 -6.34
CA HIS A 138 -10.32 -1.57 -6.78
C HIS A 138 -10.46 -2.61 -5.66
N TRP A 139 -9.95 -2.27 -4.47
CA TRP A 139 -10.15 -3.12 -3.29
C TRP A 139 -11.60 -3.06 -2.77
N ASN A 140 -12.19 -1.86 -2.67
CA ASN A 140 -13.49 -1.69 -2.02
C ASN A 140 -14.68 -2.19 -2.85
N GLN A 141 -14.55 -2.26 -4.18
CA GLN A 141 -15.67 -2.50 -5.09
C GLN A 141 -15.36 -3.63 -6.08
N ASP A 142 -14.26 -3.49 -6.83
CA ASP A 142 -14.03 -4.33 -8.01
C ASP A 142 -13.67 -5.78 -7.62
N ILE A 143 -12.68 -5.98 -6.75
CA ILE A 143 -12.27 -7.34 -6.28
C ILE A 143 -13.43 -8.07 -5.58
N PRO A 144 -14.18 -7.45 -4.64
CA PRO A 144 -15.37 -8.07 -4.06
C PRO A 144 -16.41 -8.48 -5.09
N SER A 145 -16.70 -7.62 -6.07
CA SER A 145 -17.66 -7.91 -7.14
C SER A 145 -17.20 -9.09 -8.00
N LEU A 146 -15.96 -9.06 -8.49
CA LEU A 146 -15.39 -10.13 -9.32
C LEU A 146 -15.33 -11.47 -8.57
N SER A 147 -14.95 -11.45 -7.29
CA SER A 147 -14.93 -12.64 -6.43
C SER A 147 -16.33 -13.22 -6.22
N ALA A 148 -17.33 -12.35 -6.02
CA ALA A 148 -18.72 -12.77 -5.88
C ALA A 148 -19.27 -13.41 -7.16
N GLU A 149 -18.97 -12.84 -8.33
CA GLU A 149 -19.35 -13.43 -9.62
C GLU A 149 -18.70 -14.80 -9.85
N ALA A 150 -17.40 -14.95 -9.52
CA ALA A 150 -16.72 -16.23 -9.61
C ALA A 150 -17.35 -17.28 -8.69
N ALA A 151 -17.65 -16.90 -7.43
CA ALA A 151 -18.23 -17.79 -6.43
C ALA A 151 -19.62 -18.33 -6.79
N LYS A 152 -20.42 -17.63 -7.62
CA LYS A 152 -21.75 -18.10 -8.07
C LYS A 152 -21.68 -19.47 -8.77
N LYS A 153 -20.55 -19.79 -9.41
CA LYS A 153 -20.33 -21.09 -10.08
C LYS A 153 -19.97 -22.22 -9.10
N HIS A 154 -19.71 -21.90 -7.84
CA HIS A 154 -19.17 -22.82 -6.83
C HIS A 154 -19.90 -22.69 -5.47
N PRO A 155 -21.20 -23.02 -5.38
CA PRO A 155 -22.05 -22.75 -4.21
C PRO A 155 -21.63 -23.47 -2.91
N GLY A 156 -20.74 -24.46 -2.99
CA GLY A 156 -20.19 -25.17 -1.83
C GLY A 156 -18.88 -24.59 -1.28
N VAL A 157 -18.35 -23.53 -1.90
CA VAL A 157 -17.04 -22.95 -1.58
C VAL A 157 -17.24 -21.60 -0.93
N SER A 158 -16.77 -21.46 0.31
CA SER A 158 -16.79 -20.18 1.02
C SER A 158 -15.64 -19.29 0.54
N TYR A 159 -15.79 -17.97 0.59
CA TYR A 159 -14.69 -17.06 0.29
C TYR A 159 -14.71 -15.81 1.15
N ILE A 160 -13.55 -15.17 1.28
CA ILE A 160 -13.37 -13.85 1.88
C ILE A 160 -12.47 -13.00 1.00
N VAL A 161 -12.66 -11.68 1.04
CA VAL A 161 -11.72 -10.70 0.49
C VAL A 161 -11.03 -10.00 1.66
N THR A 162 -9.70 -10.03 1.70
CA THR A 162 -8.93 -9.40 2.78
C THR A 162 -8.77 -7.89 2.56
N ALA A 163 -8.25 -7.20 3.58
CA ALA A 163 -7.69 -5.87 3.38
C ALA A 163 -6.44 -5.97 2.46
N PRO A 164 -6.13 -4.92 1.68
CA PRO A 164 -4.86 -4.83 0.99
C PRO A 164 -3.71 -4.71 2.02
N LEU A 165 -2.46 -4.74 1.57
CA LEU A 165 -1.30 -4.62 2.46
C LEU A 165 -1.37 -3.37 3.35
N GLY A 166 -1.78 -2.24 2.77
CA GLY A 166 -2.08 -1.01 3.52
C GLY A 166 -0.88 -0.47 4.30
N LEU A 167 -1.17 0.30 5.36
CA LEU A 167 -0.15 0.75 6.30
C LEU A 167 0.14 -0.37 7.31
N HIS A 168 1.31 -0.99 7.18
CA HIS A 168 1.76 -2.08 8.04
C HIS A 168 3.21 -1.86 8.46
N GLU A 169 3.56 -2.12 9.72
CA GLU A 169 4.93 -1.89 10.24
C GLU A 169 5.99 -2.66 9.44
N LEU A 170 5.72 -3.91 9.06
CA LEU A 170 6.61 -4.69 8.18
C LEU A 170 6.90 -4.05 6.82
N LEU A 171 6.02 -3.20 6.27
CA LEU A 171 6.33 -2.48 5.03
C LEU A 171 7.33 -1.34 5.27
N VAL A 172 7.37 -0.78 6.48
CA VAL A 172 8.41 0.17 6.89
C VAL A 172 9.76 -0.54 6.88
N ASP A 173 9.83 -1.76 7.42
CA ASP A 173 11.05 -2.56 7.45
C ASP A 173 11.54 -2.89 6.02
N VAL A 174 10.64 -3.30 5.13
CA VAL A 174 10.99 -3.56 3.71
C VAL A 174 11.52 -2.31 3.01
N MET A 175 10.94 -1.14 3.31
CA MET A 175 11.38 0.12 2.73
C MET A 175 12.76 0.53 3.25
N ASP A 176 12.99 0.43 4.56
CA ASP A 176 14.28 0.74 5.19
C ASP A 176 15.39 -0.23 4.73
N ASP A 177 15.08 -1.53 4.64
CA ASP A 177 15.99 -2.55 4.10
C ASP A 177 16.42 -2.20 2.67
N ARG A 178 15.45 -1.83 1.81
CA ARG A 178 15.76 -1.42 0.44
C ARG A 178 16.63 -0.17 0.38
N ILE A 179 16.35 0.83 1.21
CA ILE A 179 17.14 2.07 1.28
C ILE A 179 18.57 1.77 1.71
N LYS A 180 18.74 1.01 2.80
CA LYS A 180 20.06 0.60 3.31
C LYS A 180 20.85 -0.17 2.26
N TYR A 181 20.21 -1.11 1.56
CA TYR A 181 20.87 -1.84 0.48
C TYR A 181 21.38 -0.88 -0.61
N CYS A 182 20.54 0.04 -1.08
CA CYS A 182 20.94 1.02 -2.10
C CYS A 182 22.08 1.95 -1.63
N LEU A 183 22.05 2.37 -0.36
CA LEU A 183 23.13 3.19 0.22
C LEU A 183 24.45 2.42 0.30
N ASN A 184 24.42 1.16 0.72
CA ASN A 184 25.61 0.29 0.74
C ASN A 184 26.16 0.07 -0.68
N HIS A 185 25.29 -0.14 -1.67
CA HIS A 185 25.70 -0.28 -3.07
C HIS A 185 26.43 0.96 -3.57
N VAL A 186 25.85 2.14 -3.32
CA VAL A 186 26.44 3.43 -3.70
C VAL A 186 27.77 3.72 -2.97
N ALA A 187 27.94 3.22 -1.75
CA ALA A 187 29.20 3.30 -1.01
C ALA A 187 30.29 2.34 -1.51
N GLY A 188 29.92 1.36 -2.35
CA GLY A 188 30.83 0.30 -2.83
C GLY A 188 30.88 -0.93 -1.94
N ASP A 189 29.98 -1.04 -0.96
CA ASP A 189 29.94 -2.12 0.03
C ASP A 189 28.99 -3.26 -0.36
N ALA A 190 28.24 -3.12 -1.46
CA ALA A 190 27.33 -4.14 -1.98
C ALA A 190 27.22 -4.11 -3.51
N ASP A 191 26.92 -5.26 -4.10
CA ASP A 191 26.59 -5.38 -5.52
C ASP A 191 25.23 -4.75 -5.85
N GLU A 192 24.98 -4.50 -7.14
CA GLU A 192 23.70 -3.94 -7.60
C GLU A 192 22.54 -4.89 -7.29
N CYS A 193 21.43 -4.38 -6.73
CA CYS A 193 20.28 -5.23 -6.43
C CYS A 193 19.56 -5.69 -7.70
N SER A 194 18.80 -6.78 -7.62
CA SER A 194 18.04 -7.34 -8.76
C SER A 194 17.11 -6.35 -9.46
N VAL A 195 16.61 -5.33 -8.75
CA VAL A 195 15.72 -4.30 -9.32
C VAL A 195 16.50 -3.20 -10.04
N CYS A 196 17.71 -2.89 -9.58
CA CYS A 196 18.55 -1.87 -10.21
C CYS A 196 19.43 -2.46 -11.31
N ALA A 197 19.72 -3.76 -11.27
CA ALA A 197 20.62 -4.49 -12.15
C ALA A 197 20.56 -4.00 -13.60
N GLY A 198 21.67 -3.46 -14.10
CA GLY A 198 21.83 -3.02 -15.49
C GLY A 198 21.11 -1.72 -15.85
N THR A 199 20.45 -1.06 -14.89
CA THR A 199 19.78 0.24 -15.13
C THR A 199 20.72 1.42 -14.93
N GLY A 200 21.77 1.26 -14.11
CA GLY A 200 22.68 2.33 -13.73
C GLY A 200 22.01 3.46 -12.94
N LYS A 201 20.77 3.26 -12.44
CA LYS A 201 19.96 4.28 -11.77
C LYS A 201 20.27 4.45 -10.28
N CYS A 202 20.89 3.45 -9.65
CA CYS A 202 21.24 3.53 -8.23
C CYS A 202 22.56 4.28 -8.05
N ARG A 203 22.49 5.62 -8.06
CA ARG A 203 23.67 6.50 -7.92
C ARG A 203 23.34 7.79 -7.20
N LEU A 204 24.36 8.45 -6.65
CA LEU A 204 24.24 9.83 -6.19
C LEU A 204 24.20 10.77 -7.38
N HIS A 205 23.42 11.84 -7.26
CA HIS A 205 23.23 12.87 -8.27
C HIS A 205 23.65 14.23 -7.71
#